data_AF-A0A3L8RV45-F1
#
_entry.id   AF-A0A3L8RV45-F1
#
_cell.length_a   1.000
_cell.length_b   1.000
_cell.length_c   1.000
_cell.angle_alpha   90.00
_cell.angle_beta   90.00
_cell.angle_gamma   90.00
#
_symmetry.space_group_name_H-M   'P 1'
#
loop_
_entity.id
_entity.type
_entity.pdbx_description
1 polymer ?
#
loop_
_entity_poly.entity_id
_entity_poly.type
_entity_poly.pdbx_seq_one_letter_code
_entity_poly.pdbx_strand_id
1 'polypeptide(L)'
;MAAFARRKAQRLARPDPSRKRALDARAAELVRLLNARERFCSASSCDGRVVVMDTNGTGIQKKNCTWLLVTHDPCVKGDVMAALKKATGDVVFKFEPFVLHVLCQELQDAQLLHSVAIDSGFRNSGITVGRGGKITMAVRSTHCLEVPLSHKGRLMVSEEYIEFLVHVANQKMEENIRRIDRFHKGLERALEAADTLQKLCVPADTLFPEGPEKSHSVYVRRRKRWTAQKQAEPSRELEPHDDTESSLGLFTEIMI
;
A
#
# COMPACT_ATOMS: atom_id res chain seq x y z
N MET A 1 5.42 -12.86 21.27
CA MET A 1 6.06 -11.55 21.63
C MET A 1 7.56 -11.49 21.29
N ALA A 2 8.42 -12.34 21.86
CA ALA A 2 9.90 -12.27 21.64
C ALA A 2 10.35 -12.30 20.16
N ALA A 3 9.69 -13.08 19.31
CA ALA A 3 10.01 -13.16 17.89
C ALA A 3 9.68 -11.87 17.10
N PHE A 4 8.71 -11.07 17.54
CA PHE A 4 8.39 -9.78 16.90
C PHE A 4 9.43 -8.72 17.30
N ALA A 5 9.70 -8.59 18.61
CA ALA A 5 10.69 -7.65 19.13
C ALA A 5 12.08 -7.84 18.48
N ARG A 6 12.54 -9.09 18.35
CA ARG A 6 13.79 -9.41 17.64
C ARG A 6 13.77 -8.96 16.18
N ARG A 7 12.69 -9.22 15.45
CA ARG A 7 12.54 -8.81 14.04
C ARG A 7 12.52 -7.29 13.89
N LYS A 8 11.84 -6.59 14.80
CA LYS A 8 11.80 -5.13 14.86
C LYS A 8 13.21 -4.55 15.09
N ALA A 9 13.93 -5.03 16.10
CA ALA A 9 15.30 -4.58 16.40
C ALA A 9 16.24 -4.79 15.20
N GLN A 10 16.22 -5.99 14.60
CA GLN A 10 17.02 -6.29 13.41
C GLN A 10 16.71 -5.38 12.23
N ARG A 11 15.45 -4.97 12.07
CA ARG A 11 15.05 -4.09 10.96
C ARG A 11 15.48 -2.66 11.19
N LEU A 12 15.22 -2.13 12.39
CA LEU A 12 15.54 -0.73 12.73
C LEU A 12 17.06 -0.48 12.83
N ALA A 13 17.86 -1.53 13.01
CA ALA A 13 19.31 -1.45 12.94
C ALA A 13 19.87 -1.32 11.51
N ARG A 14 19.08 -1.62 10.48
CA ARG A 14 19.52 -1.52 9.09
C ARG A 14 19.40 -0.08 8.59
N PRO A 15 20.35 0.40 7.76
CA PRO A 15 20.22 1.69 7.11
C PRO A 15 19.02 1.71 6.16
N ASP A 16 18.51 2.91 5.90
CA ASP A 16 17.38 3.11 4.99
C ASP A 16 17.73 2.60 3.57
N PRO A 17 16.92 1.70 2.99
CA PRO A 17 17.23 1.06 1.71
C PRO A 17 16.82 1.91 0.48
N SER A 18 16.21 3.08 0.67
CA SER A 18 15.83 3.97 -0.43
C SER A 18 17.05 4.55 -1.13
N ARG A 19 16.88 5.04 -2.37
CA ARG A 19 17.95 5.76 -3.10
C ARG A 19 18.44 6.99 -2.34
N LYS A 20 17.55 7.63 -1.57
CA LYS A 20 17.84 8.80 -0.73
C LYS A 20 18.61 8.43 0.53
N ARG A 21 18.59 7.15 0.95
CA ARG A 21 19.15 6.65 2.21
C ARG A 21 18.64 7.40 3.45
N ALA A 22 17.46 7.98 3.35
CA ALA A 22 16.83 8.77 4.41
C ALA A 22 15.31 8.72 4.27
N LEU A 23 14.62 8.86 5.40
CA LEU A 23 13.17 8.97 5.45
C LEU A 23 12.69 10.26 4.77
N ASP A 24 11.55 10.18 4.10
CA ASP A 24 10.87 11.36 3.57
C ASP A 24 10.35 12.23 4.70
N ALA A 25 10.56 13.55 4.61
CA ALA A 25 10.34 14.48 5.71
C ALA A 25 8.89 14.42 6.25
N ARG A 26 7.91 14.34 5.36
CA ARG A 26 6.48 14.28 5.72
C ARG A 26 6.06 12.95 6.34
N ALA A 27 6.74 11.86 6.01
CA ALA A 27 6.46 10.55 6.60
C ALA A 27 7.29 10.28 7.87
N ALA A 28 8.34 11.07 8.12
CA ALA A 28 9.32 10.78 9.16
C ALA A 28 8.71 10.77 10.57
N GLU A 29 7.85 11.73 10.90
CA GLU A 29 7.19 11.79 12.21
C GLU A 29 6.27 10.59 12.43
N LEU A 30 5.41 10.30 11.46
CA LEU A 30 4.53 9.14 11.46
C LEU A 30 5.30 7.81 11.63
N VAL A 31 6.42 7.65 10.90
CA VAL A 31 7.28 6.47 11.00
C VAL A 31 7.92 6.37 12.38
N ARG A 32 8.37 7.48 12.96
CA ARG A 32 8.92 7.51 14.34
C ARG A 32 7.84 7.17 15.36
N LEU A 33 6.64 7.73 15.24
CA LEU A 33 5.50 7.45 16.11
C LEU A 33 5.18 5.95 16.15
N LEU A 34 5.10 5.30 14.98
CA LEU A 34 4.88 3.87 14.89
C LEU A 34 6.04 3.07 15.50
N ASN A 35 7.28 3.40 15.14
CA ASN A 35 8.44 2.65 15.62
C ASN A 35 8.70 2.84 17.13
N ALA A 36 8.20 3.90 17.75
CA ALA A 36 8.25 4.09 19.19
C ALA A 36 7.36 3.08 19.95
N ARG A 37 6.34 2.50 19.30
CA ARG A 37 5.42 1.54 19.93
C ARG A 37 5.89 0.10 19.74
N GLU A 38 5.98 -0.69 20.80
CA GLU A 38 6.45 -2.09 20.75
C GLU A 38 5.73 -2.95 19.72
N ARG A 39 4.41 -2.72 19.57
CA ARG A 39 3.49 -3.45 18.69
C ARG A 39 3.61 -3.17 17.18
N PHE A 40 4.42 -2.18 16.77
CA PHE A 40 4.58 -1.80 15.37
C PHE A 40 6.06 -1.73 14.93
N CYS A 41 6.29 -2.00 13.65
CA CYS A 41 7.56 -1.77 12.99
C CYS A 41 7.35 -1.36 11.52
N SER A 42 7.76 -0.15 11.14
CA SER A 42 7.67 0.33 9.76
C SER A 42 8.55 -0.53 8.84
N ALA A 43 7.97 -1.00 7.75
CA ALA A 43 8.66 -1.80 6.76
C ALA A 43 9.23 -0.98 5.60
N SER A 44 8.42 -0.08 5.03
CA SER A 44 8.81 0.85 3.98
C SER A 44 7.81 1.99 3.92
N SER A 45 8.25 3.17 3.47
CA SER A 45 7.39 4.33 3.29
C SER A 45 7.83 5.16 2.08
N CYS A 46 6.89 5.89 1.48
CA CYS A 46 7.14 7.00 0.57
C CYS A 46 6.04 8.04 0.80
N ASP A 47 6.40 9.32 0.92
CA ASP A 47 5.43 10.41 1.15
C ASP A 47 4.66 10.85 -0.09
N GLY A 48 4.98 10.30 -1.25
CA GLY A 48 4.39 10.62 -2.54
C GLY A 48 5.39 11.34 -3.44
N ARG A 49 5.30 11.10 -4.74
CA ARG A 49 6.27 11.65 -5.71
C ARG A 49 5.67 11.85 -7.09
N VAL A 50 6.20 12.85 -7.79
CA VAL A 50 6.09 12.99 -9.23
C VAL A 50 7.34 12.41 -9.87
N VAL A 51 7.16 11.56 -10.89
CA VAL A 51 8.23 10.88 -11.61
C VAL A 51 8.03 11.06 -13.11
N VAL A 52 9.10 11.41 -13.81
CA VAL A 52 9.19 11.29 -15.26
C VAL A 52 10.21 10.19 -15.53
N MET A 53 9.78 9.13 -16.21
CA MET A 53 10.64 7.96 -16.45
C MET A 53 10.57 7.52 -17.90
N ASP A 54 11.73 7.20 -18.47
CA ASP A 54 11.85 6.52 -19.76
C ASP A 54 11.80 5.00 -19.53
N THR A 55 10.84 4.36 -20.19
CA THR A 55 10.59 2.91 -20.11
C THR A 55 11.24 2.13 -21.25
N ASN A 56 11.89 2.81 -22.21
CA ASN A 56 12.55 2.19 -23.37
C ASN A 56 11.65 1.19 -24.15
N GLY A 57 10.32 1.35 -24.12
CA GLY A 57 9.39 0.43 -24.77
C GLY A 57 9.28 -0.97 -24.14
N THR A 58 9.92 -1.21 -22.99
CA THR A 58 9.93 -2.52 -22.30
C THR A 58 8.73 -2.75 -21.38
N GLY A 59 7.71 -1.87 -21.47
CA GLY A 59 6.56 -1.86 -20.57
C GLY A 59 6.87 -1.22 -19.22
N ILE A 60 5.85 -1.16 -18.34
CA ILE A 60 5.95 -0.54 -17.02
C ILE A 60 6.65 -1.51 -16.05
N GLN A 61 7.97 -1.67 -16.18
CA GLN A 61 8.78 -2.40 -15.21
C GLN A 61 9.65 -1.43 -14.40
N LYS A 62 9.75 -1.66 -13.09
CA LYS A 62 10.65 -0.89 -12.21
C LYS A 62 12.14 -1.17 -12.48
N LYS A 63 12.45 -2.32 -13.11
CA LYS A 63 13.80 -2.70 -13.53
C LYS A 63 14.03 -2.16 -14.95
N ASN A 64 15.25 -1.68 -15.23
CA ASN A 64 15.67 -1.16 -16.54
C ASN A 64 14.96 0.11 -17.05
N CYS A 65 14.38 0.92 -16.17
CA CYS A 65 13.85 2.24 -16.52
C CYS A 65 14.79 3.38 -16.07
N THR A 66 14.87 4.43 -16.89
CA THR A 66 15.69 5.61 -16.60
C THR A 66 14.82 6.68 -15.95
N TRP A 67 15.19 7.11 -14.74
CA TRP A 67 14.48 8.16 -14.01
C TRP A 67 14.99 9.51 -14.48
N LEU A 68 14.18 10.23 -15.26
CA LEU A 68 14.53 11.53 -15.84
C LEU A 68 14.25 12.67 -14.86
N LEU A 69 13.20 12.54 -14.04
CA LEU A 69 12.84 13.45 -12.95
C LEU A 69 12.23 12.66 -11.80
N VAL A 70 12.56 13.07 -10.58
CA VAL A 70 11.85 12.66 -9.36
C VAL A 70 11.76 13.88 -8.46
N THR A 71 10.56 14.17 -7.99
CA THR A 71 10.37 15.14 -6.92
C THR A 71 9.33 14.62 -5.94
N HIS A 72 9.58 14.88 -4.66
CA HIS A 72 8.60 14.64 -3.60
C HIS A 72 7.77 15.90 -3.32
N ASP A 73 8.11 17.03 -3.93
CA ASP A 73 7.45 18.32 -3.75
C ASP A 73 6.63 18.70 -4.99
N PRO A 74 5.81 19.77 -4.94
CA PRO A 74 5.11 20.26 -6.12
C PRO A 74 6.07 20.44 -7.30
N CYS A 75 5.66 19.89 -8.45
CA CYS A 75 6.45 19.86 -9.66
C CYS A 75 6.29 21.16 -10.44
N VAL A 76 7.36 21.58 -11.12
CA VAL A 76 7.36 22.78 -11.98
C VAL A 76 7.49 22.36 -13.44
N LYS A 77 6.77 23.04 -14.34
CA LYS A 77 6.78 22.77 -15.79
C LYS A 77 8.20 22.72 -16.36
N GLY A 78 9.06 23.66 -15.95
CA GLY A 78 10.44 23.75 -16.42
C GLY A 78 11.25 22.46 -16.19
N ASP A 79 11.09 21.83 -15.02
CA ASP A 79 11.79 20.58 -14.68
C ASP A 79 11.31 19.42 -15.54
N VAL A 80 10.00 19.34 -15.79
CA VAL A 80 9.41 18.31 -16.67
C VAL A 80 9.91 18.47 -18.09
N MET A 81 9.92 19.71 -18.61
CA MET A 81 10.43 19.99 -19.95
C MET A 81 11.93 19.69 -20.07
N ALA A 82 12.72 20.01 -19.05
CA ALA A 82 14.15 19.68 -19.00
C ALA A 82 14.39 18.16 -18.97
N ALA A 83 13.53 17.41 -18.26
CA ALA A 83 13.58 15.95 -18.23
C ALA A 83 13.24 15.35 -19.60
N LEU A 84 12.19 15.86 -20.27
CA LEU A 84 11.77 15.39 -21.59
C LEU A 84 12.82 15.61 -22.69
N LYS A 85 13.65 16.65 -22.59
CA LYS A 85 14.77 16.86 -23.53
C LYS A 85 15.82 15.75 -23.51
N LYS A 86 15.89 14.99 -22.42
CA LYS A 86 16.83 13.85 -22.25
C LYS A 86 16.22 12.52 -22.68
N ALA A 87 14.93 12.51 -23.03
CA ALA A 87 14.21 11.30 -23.36
C ALA A 87 14.62 10.74 -24.72
N THR A 88 14.77 9.42 -24.80
CA THR A 88 15.11 8.72 -26.05
C THR A 88 14.07 7.67 -26.43
N GLY A 89 13.21 7.26 -25.49
CA GLY A 89 12.21 6.22 -25.68
C GLY A 89 10.80 6.64 -25.29
N ASP A 90 10.13 5.74 -24.58
CA ASP A 90 8.73 5.86 -24.17
C ASP A 90 8.68 6.44 -22.75
N VAL A 91 8.35 7.73 -22.65
CA VAL A 91 8.31 8.45 -21.39
C VAL A 91 6.92 8.43 -20.80
N VAL A 92 6.86 8.17 -19.50
CA VAL A 92 5.64 8.24 -18.71
C VAL A 92 5.81 9.27 -17.59
N PHE A 93 4.81 10.14 -17.46
CA PHE A 93 4.64 11.05 -16.34
C PHE A 93 3.74 10.39 -15.30
N LYS A 94 4.22 10.32 -14.06
CA LYS A 94 3.51 9.65 -12.97
C LYS A 94 3.42 10.51 -11.73
N PHE A 95 2.28 10.45 -11.06
CA PHE A 95 2.13 10.78 -9.66
C PHE A 95 1.83 9.49 -8.88
N GLU A 96 2.69 9.15 -7.93
CA GLU A 96 2.50 8.04 -7.00
C GLU A 96 2.21 8.61 -5.61
N PRO A 97 1.08 8.25 -4.96
CA PRO A 97 0.72 8.80 -3.66
C PRO A 97 1.50 8.16 -2.51
N PHE A 98 1.24 8.62 -1.29
CA PHE A 98 1.72 8.04 -0.05
C PHE A 98 1.50 6.53 0.01
N VAL A 99 2.54 5.81 0.42
CA VAL A 99 2.48 4.40 0.75
C VAL A 99 3.26 4.13 2.02
N LEU A 100 2.71 3.29 2.89
CA LEU A 100 3.37 2.84 4.10
C LEU A 100 3.07 1.36 4.34
N HIS A 101 4.10 0.59 4.64
CA HIS A 101 3.97 -0.79 5.10
C HIS A 101 4.40 -0.86 6.56
N VAL A 102 3.60 -1.52 7.39
CA VAL A 102 3.85 -1.67 8.83
C VAL A 102 3.68 -3.13 9.22
N LEU A 103 4.71 -3.69 9.85
CA LEU A 103 4.59 -4.97 10.53
C LEU A 103 3.87 -4.74 11.86
N CYS A 104 2.85 -5.55 12.12
CA CYS A 104 2.05 -5.49 13.34
C CYS A 104 2.32 -6.74 14.18
N GLN A 105 2.33 -6.58 15.50
CA GLN A 105 2.51 -7.70 16.42
C GLN A 105 1.28 -8.61 16.40
N GLU A 106 0.09 -8.02 16.47
CA GLU A 106 -1.18 -8.73 16.51
C GLU A 106 -2.14 -8.27 15.41
N LEU A 107 -3.23 -9.01 15.19
CA LEU A 107 -4.21 -8.68 14.17
C LEU A 107 -5.00 -7.42 14.56
N GLN A 108 -5.27 -7.24 15.84
CA GLN A 108 -5.97 -6.09 16.42
C GLN A 108 -5.19 -4.80 16.15
N ASP A 109 -3.86 -4.85 16.26
CA ASP A 109 -2.98 -3.73 15.93
C ASP A 109 -3.10 -3.34 14.45
N ALA A 110 -3.14 -4.33 13.55
CA ALA A 110 -3.33 -4.11 12.13
C ALA A 110 -4.75 -3.57 11.81
N GLN A 111 -5.77 -4.04 12.52
CA GLN A 111 -7.16 -3.55 12.39
C GLN A 111 -7.31 -2.10 12.85
N LEU A 112 -6.60 -1.70 13.92
CA LEU A 112 -6.54 -0.31 14.36
C LEU A 112 -5.94 0.57 13.26
N LEU A 113 -4.76 0.23 12.75
CA LEU A 113 -4.13 0.98 11.65
C LEU A 113 -5.00 1.02 10.40
N HIS A 114 -5.67 -0.09 10.07
CA HIS A 114 -6.57 -0.17 8.93
C HIS A 114 -7.75 0.78 9.08
N SER A 115 -8.42 0.80 10.23
CA SER A 115 -9.57 1.68 10.45
C SER A 115 -9.19 3.15 10.29
N VAL A 116 -8.09 3.56 10.93
CA VAL A 116 -7.55 4.93 10.81
C VAL A 116 -7.18 5.26 9.35
N ALA A 117 -6.58 4.31 8.62
CA ALA A 117 -6.21 4.51 7.22
C ALA A 117 -7.44 4.72 6.32
N ILE A 118 -8.47 3.88 6.48
CA ILE A 118 -9.73 3.96 5.74
C ILE A 118 -10.42 5.31 5.99
N ASP A 119 -10.49 5.75 7.25
CA ASP A 119 -11.12 7.00 7.66
C ASP A 119 -10.33 8.23 7.17
N SER A 120 -9.02 8.08 6.96
CA SER A 120 -8.15 9.14 6.43
C SER A 120 -8.17 9.27 4.90
N GLY A 121 -8.84 8.34 4.20
CA GLY A 121 -8.99 8.34 2.73
C GLY A 121 -8.11 7.31 2.00
N PHE A 122 -7.42 6.42 2.72
CA PHE A 122 -6.62 5.34 2.14
C PHE A 122 -7.44 4.07 1.94
N ARG A 123 -8.49 4.15 1.12
CA ARG A 123 -9.51 3.08 0.92
C ARG A 123 -8.96 1.77 0.34
N ASN A 124 -7.76 1.77 -0.26
CA ASN A 124 -7.10 0.60 -0.85
C ASN A 124 -6.07 -0.05 0.08
N SER A 125 -6.10 0.36 1.34
CA SER A 125 -5.31 -0.24 2.40
C SER A 125 -5.76 -1.67 2.67
N GLY A 126 -4.86 -2.50 3.18
CA GLY A 126 -5.18 -3.89 3.45
C GLY A 126 -4.17 -4.58 4.34
N ILE A 127 -4.62 -5.68 4.95
CA ILE A 127 -3.84 -6.51 5.86
C ILE A 127 -3.44 -7.80 5.12
N THR A 128 -2.18 -8.19 5.23
CA THR A 128 -1.67 -9.46 4.71
C THR A 128 -1.09 -10.27 5.87
N VAL A 129 -1.56 -11.51 6.02
CA VAL A 129 -1.01 -12.48 6.99
C VAL A 129 -0.15 -13.47 6.22
N GLY A 130 1.17 -13.33 6.34
CA GLY A 130 2.14 -14.21 5.70
C GLY A 130 2.42 -15.48 6.50
N ARG A 131 3.23 -16.37 5.91
CA ARG A 131 3.74 -17.57 6.58
C ARG A 131 4.41 -17.21 7.91
N GLY A 132 4.24 -18.05 8.93
CA GLY A 132 4.77 -17.83 10.27
C GLY A 132 4.10 -16.66 11.02
N GLY A 133 2.84 -16.36 10.69
CA GLY A 133 2.04 -15.35 11.40
C GLY A 133 2.52 -13.91 11.22
N LYS A 134 3.25 -13.60 10.13
CA LYS A 134 3.73 -12.23 9.88
C LYS A 134 2.58 -11.36 9.39
N ILE A 135 2.09 -10.47 10.25
CA ILE A 135 1.01 -9.54 9.91
C ILE A 135 1.61 -8.26 9.36
N THR A 136 1.24 -7.90 8.14
CA THR A 136 1.66 -6.67 7.46
C THR A 136 0.45 -5.85 7.09
N MET A 137 0.38 -4.63 7.61
CA MET A 137 -0.59 -3.62 7.21
C MET A 137 0.01 -2.76 6.10
N ALA A 138 -0.71 -2.56 5.01
CA ALA A 138 -0.32 -1.68 3.91
C ALA A 138 -1.32 -0.52 3.80
N VAL A 139 -0.84 0.70 4.00
CA VAL A 139 -1.60 1.94 3.80
C VAL A 139 -1.37 2.41 2.37
N ARG A 140 -2.45 2.46 1.56
CA ARG A 140 -2.38 2.71 0.11
C ARG A 140 -3.60 3.48 -0.40
N SER A 141 -3.43 4.15 -1.53
CA SER A 141 -4.50 4.88 -2.24
C SER A 141 -4.47 4.61 -3.74
N THR A 142 -5.62 4.74 -4.39
CA THR A 142 -5.78 4.83 -5.87
C THR A 142 -5.55 6.24 -6.41
N HIS A 143 -5.13 7.19 -5.56
CA HIS A 143 -4.90 8.58 -5.93
C HIS A 143 -3.62 8.78 -6.75
N CYS A 144 -3.49 8.07 -7.86
CA CYS A 144 -2.36 8.17 -8.77
C CYS A 144 -2.71 8.99 -10.02
N LEU A 145 -1.69 9.28 -10.82
CA LEU A 145 -1.78 9.75 -12.20
C LEU A 145 -0.70 9.01 -12.99
N GLU A 146 -1.03 8.53 -14.18
CA GLU A 146 -0.07 7.89 -15.07
C GLU A 146 -0.44 8.22 -16.51
N VAL A 147 0.46 8.93 -17.22
CA VAL A 147 0.19 9.45 -18.56
C VAL A 147 1.44 9.26 -19.44
N PRO A 148 1.34 8.53 -20.57
CA PRO A 148 2.42 8.47 -21.54
C PRO A 148 2.58 9.83 -22.25
N LEU A 149 3.81 10.33 -22.32
CA LEU A 149 4.14 11.61 -22.95
C LEU A 149 4.84 11.46 -24.29
N SER A 150 5.68 10.44 -24.45
CA SER A 150 6.39 10.17 -25.70
C SER A 150 6.21 8.72 -26.15
N HIS A 151 6.33 8.52 -27.47
CA HIS A 151 6.41 7.20 -28.07
C HIS A 151 7.61 7.15 -29.02
N LYS A 152 8.51 6.18 -28.83
CA LYS A 152 9.74 6.00 -29.63
C LYS A 152 10.56 7.29 -29.73
N GLY A 153 10.73 8.00 -28.61
CA GLY A 153 11.47 9.26 -28.54
C GLY A 153 10.73 10.49 -29.09
N ARG A 154 9.57 10.32 -29.73
CA ARG A 154 8.75 11.43 -30.22
C ARG A 154 7.77 11.87 -29.14
N LEU A 155 7.79 13.15 -28.78
CA LEU A 155 6.78 13.75 -27.90
C LEU A 155 5.40 13.73 -28.59
N MET A 156 4.40 13.22 -27.88
CA MET A 156 3.04 12.99 -28.41
C MET A 156 2.02 14.04 -27.93
N VAL A 157 2.44 14.95 -27.05
CA VAL A 157 1.56 15.94 -26.40
C VAL A 157 2.11 17.36 -26.58
N SER A 158 1.23 18.35 -26.51
CA SER A 158 1.61 19.77 -26.53
C SER A 158 2.22 20.22 -25.20
N GLU A 159 2.95 21.34 -25.22
CA GLU A 159 3.46 21.96 -24.00
C GLU A 159 2.32 22.41 -23.07
N GLU A 160 1.21 22.91 -23.65
CA GLU A 160 0.00 23.27 -22.90
C GLU A 160 -0.59 22.08 -22.14
N TYR A 161 -0.60 20.89 -22.75
CA TYR A 161 -1.06 19.68 -22.07
C TYR A 161 -0.12 19.28 -20.92
N ILE A 162 1.19 19.46 -21.08
CA ILE A 162 2.17 19.23 -20.01
C ILE A 162 1.93 20.18 -18.84
N GLU A 163 1.64 21.45 -19.12
CA GLU A 163 1.30 22.45 -18.09
C GLU A 163 0.05 22.03 -17.30
N PHE A 164 -0.99 21.59 -18.01
CA PHE A 164 -2.19 21.02 -17.39
C PHE A 164 -1.88 19.79 -16.52
N LEU A 165 -1.07 18.84 -17.01
CA LEU A 165 -0.69 17.66 -16.24
C LEU A 165 0.08 18.02 -14.96
N VAL A 166 1.00 18.98 -15.01
CA VAL A 166 1.72 19.48 -13.85
C VAL A 166 0.75 20.06 -12.83
N HIS A 167 -0.22 20.86 -13.27
CA HIS A 167 -1.25 21.39 -12.40
C HIS A 167 -2.06 20.28 -11.71
N VAL A 168 -2.53 19.28 -12.46
CA VAL A 168 -3.27 18.12 -11.91
C VAL A 168 -2.40 17.31 -10.93
N ALA A 169 -1.13 17.10 -11.25
CA ALA A 169 -0.19 16.39 -10.37
C ALA A 169 0.02 17.13 -9.05
N ASN A 170 0.13 18.46 -9.09
CA ASN A 170 0.29 19.28 -7.90
C ASN A 170 -0.97 19.29 -7.03
N GLN A 171 -2.16 19.38 -7.63
CA GLN A 171 -3.42 19.21 -6.90
C GLN A 171 -3.51 17.83 -6.22
N LYS A 172 -3.04 16.79 -6.91
CA LYS A 172 -2.98 15.44 -6.33
C LYS A 172 -1.97 15.36 -5.19
N MET A 173 -0.80 15.98 -5.31
CA MET A 173 0.20 16.09 -4.25
C MET A 173 -0.36 16.79 -3.01
N GLU A 174 -1.06 17.90 -3.18
CA GLU A 174 -1.69 18.62 -2.07
C GLU A 174 -2.72 17.76 -1.32
N GLU A 175 -3.63 17.08 -2.03
CA GLU A 175 -4.59 16.19 -1.36
C GLU A 175 -3.90 15.00 -0.71
N ASN A 176 -2.82 14.50 -1.29
CA ASN A 176 -2.00 13.45 -0.68
C ASN A 176 -1.39 13.91 0.65
N ILE A 177 -0.86 15.14 0.71
CA ILE A 177 -0.36 15.74 1.96
C ILE A 177 -1.49 15.84 2.99
N ARG A 178 -2.67 16.35 2.60
CA ARG A 178 -3.83 16.43 3.50
C ARG A 178 -4.25 15.05 4.04
N ARG A 179 -4.14 13.99 3.25
CA ARG A 179 -4.41 12.59 3.69
C ARG A 179 -3.38 12.10 4.69
N ILE A 180 -2.09 12.37 4.46
CA ILE A 180 -1.02 12.03 5.40
C ILE A 180 -1.28 12.71 6.76
N ASP A 181 -1.61 14.00 6.75
CA ASP A 181 -1.89 14.76 7.98
C ASP A 181 -3.10 14.21 8.74
N ARG A 182 -4.19 13.88 8.04
CA ARG A 182 -5.37 13.24 8.65
C ARG A 182 -5.02 11.88 9.24
N PHE A 183 -4.24 11.08 8.53
CA PHE A 183 -3.79 9.77 9.01
C PHE A 183 -2.91 9.88 10.24
N HIS A 184 -1.98 10.84 10.25
CA HIS A 184 -1.11 11.08 11.40
C HIS A 184 -1.93 11.44 12.65
N LYS A 185 -2.79 12.47 12.55
CA LYS A 185 -3.66 12.91 13.66
C LYS A 185 -4.63 11.82 14.11
N GLY A 186 -5.20 11.07 13.17
CA GLY A 186 -6.10 9.97 13.47
C GLY A 186 -5.39 8.84 14.21
N LEU A 187 -4.14 8.57 13.83
CA LEU A 187 -3.32 7.55 14.46
C LEU A 187 -2.95 7.94 15.90
N GLU A 188 -2.49 9.17 16.12
CA GLU A 188 -2.19 9.68 17.47
C GLU A 188 -3.37 9.46 18.42
N ARG A 189 -4.56 9.91 18.03
CA ARG A 189 -5.80 9.74 18.81
C ARG A 189 -6.15 8.28 19.06
N ALA A 190 -6.01 7.42 18.05
CA ALA A 190 -6.31 6.00 18.19
C ALA A 190 -5.33 5.29 19.14
N LEU A 191 -4.05 5.68 19.13
CA LEU A 191 -3.06 5.16 20.05
C LEU A 191 -3.30 5.63 21.48
N GLU A 192 -3.60 6.92 21.69
CA GLU A 192 -3.96 7.48 23.01
C GLU A 192 -5.19 6.82 23.62
N ALA A 193 -6.24 6.61 22.81
CA ALA A 193 -7.44 5.91 23.24
C ALA A 193 -7.15 4.46 23.65
N ALA A 194 -6.34 3.74 22.85
CA ALA A 194 -5.93 2.38 23.17
C ALA A 194 -5.09 2.29 24.45
N ASP A 195 -4.16 3.22 24.65
CA ASP A 195 -3.34 3.30 25.87
C ASP A 195 -4.20 3.60 27.10
N THR A 196 -5.22 4.45 26.97
CA THR A 196 -6.15 4.78 28.06
C THR A 196 -7.01 3.59 28.46
N LEU A 197 -7.56 2.86 27.47
CA LEU A 197 -8.31 1.64 27.72
C LEU A 197 -7.44 0.56 28.40
N GLN A 198 -6.17 0.45 28.02
CA GLN A 198 -5.25 -0.49 28.64
C GLN A 198 -4.93 -0.12 30.10
N LYS A 199 -4.81 1.18 30.42
CA LYS A 199 -4.59 1.64 31.80
C LYS A 199 -5.80 1.45 32.70
N LEU A 200 -7.01 1.55 32.15
CA LEU A 200 -8.26 1.26 32.86
C LEU A 200 -8.46 -0.25 33.08
N CYS A 201 -7.81 -1.10 32.27
CA CYS A 201 -7.84 -2.56 32.36
C CYS A 201 -6.53 -3.12 32.94
N VAL A 202 -6.30 -2.97 34.26
CA VAL A 202 -5.28 -3.71 35.04
C VAL A 202 -6.04 -4.71 35.95
N PRO A 203 -5.53 -5.95 36.17
CA PRO A 203 -6.28 -7.19 35.97
C PRO A 203 -7.42 -7.42 36.96
N ALA A 204 -8.50 -8.01 36.44
CA ALA A 204 -9.51 -8.69 37.25
C ALA A 204 -8.94 -10.00 37.80
N ASP A 205 -7.97 -9.92 38.72
CA ASP A 205 -7.76 -10.99 39.70
C ASP A 205 -8.78 -10.78 40.82
N THR A 206 -10.04 -11.12 40.50
CA THR A 206 -11.12 -11.59 41.39
C THR A 206 -12.47 -11.29 40.74
N LEU A 207 -13.35 -12.29 40.79
CA LEU A 207 -14.77 -12.28 40.41
C LEU A 207 -15.11 -12.46 38.93
N PHE A 208 -15.04 -13.71 38.47
CA PHE A 208 -16.20 -14.30 37.80
C PHE A 208 -16.46 -15.71 38.36
N PRO A 209 -17.60 -15.94 39.02
CA PRO A 209 -18.11 -17.29 39.28
C PRO A 209 -18.46 -17.97 37.95
N GLU A 210 -18.22 -19.27 37.87
CA GLU A 210 -18.58 -20.12 36.74
C GLU A 210 -20.07 -19.99 36.37
N GLY A 211 -20.35 -19.89 35.06
CA GLY A 211 -21.69 -19.91 34.49
C GLY A 211 -21.65 -20.25 32.99
N PRO A 212 -22.63 -21.00 32.46
CA PRO A 212 -22.36 -22.14 31.59
C PRO A 212 -22.20 -21.81 30.10
N GLU A 213 -21.42 -22.66 29.44
CA GLU A 213 -21.19 -22.71 28.00
C GLU A 213 -22.50 -22.67 27.18
N LYS A 214 -22.57 -21.77 26.19
CA LYS A 214 -23.44 -21.95 25.03
C LYS A 214 -22.67 -21.67 23.75
N SER A 215 -22.24 -22.77 23.13
CA SER A 215 -21.78 -22.83 21.75
C SER A 215 -22.95 -22.55 20.80
N HIS A 216 -22.84 -21.47 20.00
CA HIS A 216 -23.65 -21.31 18.79
C HIS A 216 -22.80 -20.76 17.65
N SER A 217 -22.09 -21.67 16.98
CA SER A 217 -21.62 -21.48 15.60
C SER A 217 -22.73 -21.93 14.65
N VAL A 218 -23.38 -21.01 13.97
CA VAL A 218 -24.22 -21.33 12.80
C VAL A 218 -23.95 -20.32 11.69
N TYR A 219 -22.90 -20.56 10.90
CA TYR A 219 -22.72 -19.93 9.59
C TYR A 219 -23.54 -20.71 8.56
N VAL A 220 -24.72 -20.22 8.18
CA VAL A 220 -25.55 -20.84 7.13
C VAL A 220 -25.17 -20.27 5.77
N ARG A 221 -24.45 -21.06 4.97
CA ARG A 221 -24.28 -20.83 3.52
C ARG A 221 -25.61 -21.04 2.80
N ARG A 222 -26.25 -19.97 2.34
CA ARG A 222 -27.47 -20.05 1.51
C ARG A 222 -27.11 -20.30 0.04
N ARG A 223 -27.11 -21.57 -0.40
CA ARG A 223 -27.11 -21.95 -1.83
C ARG A 223 -28.51 -21.70 -2.41
N LYS A 224 -28.65 -20.77 -3.36
CA LYS A 224 -29.84 -20.67 -4.21
C LYS A 224 -29.82 -21.82 -5.22
N ARG A 225 -30.80 -22.72 -5.13
CA ARG A 225 -31.07 -23.77 -6.12
C ARG A 225 -32.17 -23.25 -7.04
N TRP A 226 -31.86 -22.99 -8.31
CA TRP A 226 -32.87 -22.70 -9.34
C TRP A 226 -33.32 -24.04 -9.93
N THR A 227 -34.58 -24.41 -9.73
CA THR A 227 -35.25 -25.50 -10.44
C THR A 227 -35.77 -24.96 -11.76
N ALA A 228 -35.16 -25.37 -12.88
CA ALA A 228 -35.78 -25.31 -14.20
C ALA A 228 -36.03 -26.73 -14.68
N GLN A 229 -37.28 -27.01 -15.04
CA GLN A 229 -37.82 -28.29 -15.43
C GLN A 229 -37.47 -28.59 -16.90
N LYS A 230 -37.19 -29.86 -17.18
CA LYS A 230 -36.70 -30.47 -18.43
C LYS A 230 -37.55 -30.15 -19.67
N GLN A 231 -36.87 -29.97 -20.82
CA GLN A 231 -37.14 -30.70 -22.06
C GLN A 231 -35.81 -31.09 -22.73
N ALA A 232 -35.72 -32.36 -23.15
CA ALA A 232 -34.61 -33.02 -23.86
C ALA A 232 -34.62 -32.58 -25.36
N GLU A 233 -33.60 -32.70 -26.23
CA GLU A 233 -32.47 -33.63 -26.39
C GLU A 233 -31.51 -33.07 -27.52
N PRO A 234 -30.50 -33.78 -28.06
CA PRO A 234 -29.07 -33.70 -27.70
C PRO A 234 -28.15 -33.09 -28.79
N SER A 235 -26.94 -32.63 -28.43
CA SER A 235 -25.76 -32.63 -29.34
C SER A 235 -24.42 -32.33 -28.62
N ARG A 236 -23.57 -33.35 -28.63
CA ARG A 236 -22.09 -33.36 -28.68
C ARG A 236 -21.26 -32.74 -27.55
N GLU A 237 -20.64 -33.65 -26.83
CA GLU A 237 -19.46 -33.55 -25.97
C GLU A 237 -18.31 -32.75 -26.61
N LEU A 238 -17.73 -31.84 -25.82
CA LEU A 238 -16.31 -31.48 -25.82
C LEU A 238 -15.94 -31.17 -24.37
N GLU A 239 -15.17 -32.04 -23.74
CA GLU A 239 -14.55 -31.80 -22.44
C GLU A 239 -13.49 -30.68 -22.53
N PRO A 240 -13.39 -29.77 -21.55
CA PRO A 240 -12.17 -29.01 -21.34
C PRO A 240 -11.35 -29.62 -20.19
N HIS A 241 -10.18 -30.07 -20.60
CA HIS A 241 -9.02 -30.47 -19.82
C HIS A 241 -8.67 -29.45 -18.73
N ASP A 242 -8.38 -29.98 -17.54
CA ASP A 242 -7.90 -29.29 -16.35
C ASP A 242 -6.40 -28.96 -16.54
N ASP A 243 -6.03 -27.68 -16.50
CA ASP A 243 -4.64 -27.26 -16.35
C ASP A 243 -4.58 -26.05 -15.41
N THR A 244 -4.64 -26.37 -14.11
CA THR A 244 -4.14 -25.49 -13.06
C THR A 244 -2.61 -25.47 -13.06
N GLU A 245 -2.01 -24.45 -13.69
CA GLU A 245 -0.67 -23.98 -13.31
C GLU A 245 -0.76 -22.58 -12.70
N SER A 246 -0.97 -22.58 -11.38
CA SER A 246 -0.79 -21.42 -10.52
C SER A 246 0.70 -21.05 -10.45
N SER A 247 1.08 -20.00 -11.19
CA SER A 247 2.38 -19.33 -11.10
C SER A 247 2.66 -18.80 -9.67
N LEU A 248 3.27 -19.65 -8.85
CA LEU A 248 3.93 -19.33 -7.59
C LEU A 248 5.42 -19.08 -7.88
N GLY A 249 5.75 -17.91 -8.41
CA GLY A 249 7.14 -17.64 -8.86
C GLY A 249 7.67 -16.21 -8.70
N LEU A 250 7.07 -15.35 -7.87
CA LEU A 250 7.43 -13.92 -7.86
C LEU A 250 7.97 -13.34 -6.54
N PHE A 251 8.31 -14.16 -5.54
CA PHE A 251 8.85 -13.65 -4.26
C PHE A 251 10.03 -14.45 -3.69
N THR A 252 10.88 -14.98 -4.55
CA THR A 252 12.20 -15.51 -4.17
C THR A 252 13.24 -14.98 -5.12
N GLU A 253 13.70 -13.75 -4.87
CA GLU A 253 15.04 -13.27 -5.27
C GLU A 253 15.18 -11.82 -4.78
N ILE A 254 15.75 -11.66 -3.59
CA ILE A 254 16.70 -10.62 -3.15
C ILE A 254 17.26 -11.18 -1.84
N MET A 255 18.26 -12.06 -2.00
CA MET A 255 19.24 -12.42 -0.98
C MET A 255 20.56 -12.56 -1.73
N ILE A 256 21.24 -11.43 -1.92
CA ILE A 256 22.69 -11.27 -1.77
C ILE A 256 22.88 -9.91 -1.09
#